data_AF-A0A2D5H947-F1
#
_entry.id   AF-A0A2D5H947-F1
#
_cell.length_a   1.000
_cell.length_b   1.000
_cell.length_c   1.000
_cell.angle_alpha   90.00
_cell.angle_beta   90.00
_cell.angle_gamma   90.00
#
_symmetry.space_group_name_H-M   'P 1'
#
loop_
_entity.id
_entity.type
_entity.pdbx_description
1 polymer ?
#
loop_
_entity_poly.entity_id
_entity_poly.type
_entity_poly.pdbx_seq_one_letter_code
_entity_poly.pdbx_strand_id
1 'polypeptide(L)'
;MIQQDLFAATTTQRTTGMPDIVRIIAEHSARPRYTFMVLDLIARVARANGQAGPLVREGEALVPIREWLAATIAPSGARHHQRRATADRVRATLEGRGELPGDPSEANRLVDAEVNVRVRETGMTAISRAVSELVKAGLITRHYQGFFVDHENRGAQRHAVYTVTEAVRAALQPSIATSENRRQPYIRGAHGQPQAAAARASG
;
A
#
# COMPACT_ATOMS: atom_id res chain seq x y z
N MET A 1 -43.26 -42.65 18.62
CA MET A 1 -42.23 -42.61 17.56
C MET A 1 -41.91 -41.15 17.34
N ILE A 2 -40.82 -40.64 17.94
CA ILE A 2 -40.45 -39.23 17.89
C ILE A 2 -39.43 -39.08 16.75
N GLN A 3 -39.82 -38.37 15.67
CA GLN A 3 -38.88 -38.03 14.59
C GLN A 3 -38.24 -36.68 14.93
N GLN A 4 -37.04 -36.76 15.49
CA GLN A 4 -36.12 -35.63 15.63
C GLN A 4 -35.44 -35.38 14.29
N ASP A 5 -35.82 -34.32 13.59
CA ASP A 5 -35.04 -33.75 12.48
C ASP A 5 -35.17 -32.23 12.48
N LEU A 6 -34.89 -31.59 13.62
CA LEU A 6 -34.96 -30.13 13.78
C LEU A 6 -33.59 -29.44 13.76
N PHE A 7 -32.50 -30.18 13.59
CA PHE A 7 -31.14 -29.62 13.59
C PHE A 7 -30.27 -30.26 12.53
N ALA A 8 -30.71 -30.19 11.26
CA ALA A 8 -29.75 -30.17 10.17
C ALA A 8 -28.91 -28.90 10.38
N ALA A 9 -27.74 -29.06 11.00
CA ALA A 9 -26.77 -28.00 11.16
C ALA A 9 -26.38 -27.52 9.76
N THR A 10 -27.07 -26.49 9.30
CA THR A 10 -26.58 -25.65 8.21
C THR A 10 -25.27 -25.11 8.75
N THR A 11 -24.15 -25.65 8.27
CA THR A 11 -22.85 -25.04 8.50
C THR A 11 -22.90 -23.69 7.80
N THR A 12 -23.45 -22.69 8.48
CA THR A 12 -23.32 -21.29 8.09
C THR A 12 -21.82 -21.07 8.06
N GLN A 13 -21.22 -21.08 6.87
CA GLN A 13 -19.89 -20.54 6.68
C GLN A 13 -19.94 -19.17 7.30
N ARG A 14 -19.33 -19.00 8.49
CA ARG A 14 -19.25 -17.71 9.14
C ARG A 14 -18.48 -16.83 8.16
N THR A 15 -19.21 -16.00 7.42
CA THR A 15 -18.65 -14.96 6.60
C THR A 15 -17.85 -14.08 7.55
N THR A 16 -16.53 -14.14 7.46
CA THR A 16 -15.66 -13.28 8.27
C THR A 16 -16.06 -11.85 8.00
N GLY A 17 -16.73 -11.21 8.96
CA GLY A 17 -17.21 -9.84 8.81
C GLY A 17 -16.11 -8.84 9.12
N MET A 18 -16.38 -7.56 8.87
CA MET A 18 -15.53 -6.46 9.33
C MET A 18 -15.16 -6.56 10.83
N PRO A 19 -16.09 -6.89 11.76
CA PRO A 19 -15.75 -7.02 13.18
C PRO A 19 -14.71 -8.13 13.46
N ASP A 20 -14.79 -9.25 12.74
CA ASP A 20 -13.81 -10.34 12.88
C ASP A 20 -12.43 -9.93 12.40
N ILE A 21 -12.35 -9.21 11.27
CA ILE A 21 -11.08 -8.67 10.76
C ILE A 21 -10.44 -7.73 11.78
N VAL A 22 -11.22 -6.82 12.35
CA VAL A 22 -10.71 -5.88 13.37
C VAL A 22 -10.22 -6.63 14.61
N ARG A 23 -10.96 -7.65 15.07
CA ARG A 23 -10.57 -8.49 16.21
C ARG A 23 -9.27 -9.25 15.93
N ILE A 24 -9.18 -9.92 14.78
CA ILE A 24 -7.96 -10.64 14.35
C ILE A 24 -6.77 -9.67 14.31
N ILE A 25 -6.94 -8.46 13.77
CA ILE A 25 -5.85 -7.47 13.74
C ILE A 25 -5.43 -7.04 15.15
N ALA A 26 -6.39 -6.86 16.07
CA ALA A 26 -6.09 -6.49 17.45
C ALA A 26 -5.30 -7.58 18.20
N GLU A 27 -5.50 -8.85 17.86
CA GLU A 27 -4.75 -9.97 18.42
C GLU A 27 -3.29 -10.04 17.91
N HIS A 28 -3.04 -9.57 16.68
CA HIS A 28 -1.73 -9.70 16.02
C HIS A 28 -0.89 -8.41 15.93
N SER A 29 -1.48 -7.25 16.21
CA SER A 29 -0.83 -5.95 16.01
C SER A 29 -0.86 -5.07 17.25
N ALA A 30 0.29 -4.50 17.59
CA ALA A 30 0.37 -3.45 18.62
C ALA A 30 -0.26 -2.11 18.17
N ARG A 31 -0.60 -1.97 16.88
CA ARG A 31 -1.17 -0.76 16.28
C ARG A 31 -2.38 -1.10 15.41
N PRO A 32 -3.46 -1.65 15.99
CA PRO A 32 -4.53 -2.27 15.22
C PRO A 32 -5.22 -1.32 14.24
N ARG A 33 -5.41 -0.04 14.62
CA ARG A 33 -5.99 0.98 13.73
C ARG A 33 -5.11 1.25 12.51
N TYR A 34 -3.79 1.36 12.71
CA TYR A 34 -2.83 1.60 11.62
C TYR A 34 -2.76 0.38 10.69
N THR A 35 -2.70 -0.82 11.26
CA THR A 35 -2.63 -2.07 10.51
C THR A 35 -3.90 -2.33 9.71
N PHE A 36 -5.07 -2.00 10.28
CA PHE A 36 -6.33 -2.02 9.55
C PHE A 36 -6.34 -1.01 8.39
N MET A 37 -5.87 0.22 8.60
CA MET A 37 -5.76 1.21 7.51
C MET A 37 -4.86 0.72 6.37
N VAL A 38 -3.73 0.09 6.69
CA VAL A 38 -2.86 -0.54 5.68
C VAL A 38 -3.61 -1.63 4.91
N LEU A 39 -4.36 -2.49 5.61
CA LEU A 39 -5.16 -3.54 4.98
C LEU A 39 -6.23 -2.98 4.04
N ASP A 40 -6.98 -1.98 4.51
CA ASP A 40 -8.02 -1.30 3.74
C ASP A 40 -7.45 -0.68 2.45
N LEU A 41 -6.32 0.02 2.53
CA LEU A 41 -5.65 0.59 1.35
C LEU A 41 -5.16 -0.49 0.37
N ILE A 42 -4.59 -1.59 0.88
CA ILE A 42 -4.19 -2.73 0.03
C ILE A 42 -5.41 -3.33 -0.66
N ALA A 43 -6.53 -3.52 0.05
CA ALA A 43 -7.76 -4.08 -0.49
C ALA A 43 -8.41 -3.18 -1.55
N ARG A 44 -8.34 -1.86 -1.39
CA ARG A 44 -8.86 -0.88 -2.37
C ARG A 44 -8.14 -0.92 -3.71
N VAL A 45 -6.83 -1.16 -3.71
CA VAL A 45 -6.02 -1.24 -4.93
C VAL A 45 -5.81 -2.67 -5.41
N ALA A 46 -6.41 -3.65 -4.72
CA ALA A 46 -6.42 -5.04 -5.15
C ALA A 46 -7.30 -5.20 -6.39
N ARG A 47 -6.79 -5.97 -7.37
CA ARG A 47 -7.51 -6.37 -8.57
C ARG A 47 -8.63 -7.36 -8.21
N ALA A 48 -9.46 -7.71 -9.20
CA ALA A 48 -10.54 -8.70 -9.02
C ALA A 48 -10.03 -10.06 -8.53
N ASN A 49 -8.78 -10.43 -8.83
CA ASN A 49 -8.14 -11.65 -8.34
C ASN A 49 -7.51 -11.50 -6.92
N GLY A 50 -7.76 -10.38 -6.24
CA GLY A 50 -7.23 -10.08 -4.91
C GLY A 50 -5.79 -9.60 -4.86
N GLN A 51 -5.09 -9.49 -5.99
CA GLN A 51 -3.70 -9.04 -6.03
C GLN A 51 -3.59 -7.51 -6.07
N ALA A 52 -2.75 -6.95 -5.20
CA ALA A 52 -2.40 -5.55 -5.13
C ALA A 52 -0.89 -5.38 -5.40
N GLY A 53 -0.56 -4.54 -6.39
CA GLY A 53 0.81 -4.30 -6.84
C GLY A 53 1.21 -5.11 -8.09
N PRO A 54 2.51 -5.16 -8.43
CA PRO A 54 3.63 -4.51 -7.72
C PRO A 54 3.61 -2.98 -7.81
N LEU A 55 2.98 -2.44 -8.85
CA LEU A 55 2.80 -1.01 -9.08
C LEU A 55 1.33 -0.62 -8.87
N VAL A 56 1.11 0.57 -8.34
CA VAL A 56 -0.19 1.23 -8.18
C VAL A 56 -0.22 2.45 -9.08
N ARG A 57 -1.33 2.67 -9.79
CA ARG A 57 -1.52 3.85 -10.64
C ARG A 57 -1.97 5.04 -9.79
N GLU A 58 -1.23 6.14 -9.86
CA GLU A 58 -1.54 7.40 -9.21
C GLU A 58 -1.51 8.52 -10.27
N GLY A 59 -2.68 8.89 -10.77
CA GLY A 59 -2.78 9.72 -11.98
C GLY A 59 -2.15 9.02 -13.18
N GLU A 60 -1.18 9.70 -13.81
CA GLU A 60 -0.39 9.15 -14.94
C GLU A 60 0.83 8.35 -14.48
N ALA A 61 1.19 8.37 -13.18
CA ALA A 61 2.36 7.69 -12.67
C ALA A 61 2.07 6.25 -12.22
N LEU A 62 3.07 5.38 -12.34
CA LEU A 62 3.09 4.05 -11.73
C LEU A 62 4.08 4.06 -10.57
N VAL A 63 3.57 3.84 -9.35
CA VAL A 63 4.35 3.92 -8.11
C VAL A 63 4.41 2.54 -7.46
N PRO A 64 5.57 2.07 -6.96
CA PRO A 64 5.65 0.83 -6.19
C PRO A 64 4.70 0.85 -4.99
N ILE A 65 3.96 -0.24 -4.77
CA ILE A 65 2.87 -0.28 -3.78
C ILE A 65 3.31 0.11 -2.37
N ARG A 66 4.54 -0.24 -1.97
CA ARG A 66 5.07 0.14 -0.65
C ARG A 66 5.25 1.65 -0.49
N GLU A 67 5.74 2.29 -1.54
CA GLU A 67 5.95 3.74 -1.57
C GLU A 67 4.61 4.48 -1.63
N TRP A 68 3.69 3.96 -2.44
CA TRP A 68 2.33 4.47 -2.50
C TRP A 68 1.62 4.38 -1.14
N LEU A 69 1.73 3.24 -0.42
CA LEU A 69 1.20 3.11 0.94
C LEU A 69 1.82 4.13 1.90
N ALA A 70 3.14 4.36 1.81
CA ALA A 70 3.85 5.30 2.68
C ALA A 70 3.39 6.73 2.46
N ALA A 71 3.23 7.11 1.18
CA ALA A 71 2.74 8.43 0.80
C ALA A 71 1.27 8.64 1.21
N THR A 72 0.42 7.62 1.00
CA THR A 72 -1.02 7.70 1.26
C THR A 72 -1.35 7.77 2.76
N ILE A 73 -0.64 7.00 3.59
CA ILE A 73 -0.95 6.91 5.02
C ILE A 73 -0.48 8.13 5.79
N ALA A 74 0.59 8.81 5.37
CA ALA A 74 1.13 9.97 6.06
C ALA A 74 0.21 11.20 5.86
N PRO A 75 -0.68 11.57 6.82
CA PRO A 75 -1.60 12.67 6.63
C PRO A 75 -0.86 14.01 6.74
N SER A 76 -1.20 14.98 5.89
CA SER A 76 -0.55 16.30 5.81
C SER A 76 -0.47 17.07 7.15
N GLY A 77 -1.40 16.84 8.09
CA GLY A 77 -1.41 17.47 9.42
C GLY A 77 -0.47 16.82 10.45
N ALA A 78 -0.43 15.47 10.52
CA ALA A 78 0.51 14.76 11.40
C ALA A 78 1.95 14.80 10.85
N ARG A 79 2.11 15.03 9.54
CA ARG A 79 3.39 15.41 8.94
C ARG A 79 3.96 16.62 9.66
N HIS A 80 3.24 17.72 9.93
CA HIS A 80 3.87 18.92 10.51
C HIS A 80 4.50 18.69 11.89
N HIS A 81 3.83 18.05 12.85
CA HIS A 81 4.41 17.83 14.19
C HIS A 81 5.57 16.83 14.18
N GLN A 82 5.41 15.70 13.48
CA GLN A 82 6.48 14.69 13.39
C GLN A 82 7.65 15.18 12.53
N ARG A 83 7.38 15.94 11.46
CA ARG A 83 8.37 16.58 10.60
C ARG A 83 9.12 17.66 11.36
N ARG A 84 8.47 18.45 12.22
CA ARG A 84 9.14 19.42 13.11
C ARG A 84 10.09 18.71 14.09
N ALA A 85 9.62 17.72 14.84
CA ALA A 85 10.49 16.96 15.75
C ALA A 85 11.61 16.17 15.03
N THR A 86 11.41 15.82 13.76
CA THR A 86 12.46 15.22 12.92
C THR A 86 13.41 16.27 12.38
N ALA A 87 12.92 17.46 12.01
CA ALA A 87 13.71 18.59 11.56
C ALA A 87 14.63 19.11 12.66
N ASP A 88 14.13 19.24 13.90
CA ASP A 88 14.94 19.66 15.04
C ASP A 88 16.10 18.68 15.28
N ARG A 89 15.83 17.36 15.20
CA ARG A 89 16.85 16.32 15.32
C ARG A 89 17.83 16.29 14.14
N VAL A 90 17.33 16.46 12.92
CA VAL A 90 18.16 16.50 11.70
C VAL A 90 19.09 17.70 11.74
N ARG A 91 18.57 18.87 12.06
CA ARG A 91 19.37 20.10 12.20
C ARG A 91 20.44 19.92 13.28
N ALA A 92 20.07 19.49 14.48
CA ALA A 92 21.05 19.22 15.55
C ALA A 92 22.13 18.18 15.14
N THR A 93 21.77 17.19 14.33
CA THR A 93 22.72 16.19 13.79
C THR A 93 23.69 16.84 12.80
N LEU A 94 23.19 17.65 11.85
CA LEU A 94 24.00 18.33 10.86
C LEU A 94 24.89 19.42 11.50
N GLU A 95 24.39 20.11 12.53
CA GLU A 95 25.16 21.09 13.32
C GLU A 95 26.32 20.40 14.04
N GLY A 96 26.02 19.28 14.72
CA GLY A 96 27.04 18.49 15.42
C GLY A 96 28.11 17.89 14.51
N ARG A 97 27.86 17.78 13.19
CA ARG A 97 28.82 17.32 12.17
C ARG A 97 29.49 18.46 11.40
N GLY A 98 29.06 19.71 11.59
CA GLY A 98 29.52 20.85 10.78
C GLY A 98 29.10 20.79 9.32
N GLU A 99 28.02 20.06 9.00
CA GLU A 99 27.53 19.83 7.62
C GLU A 99 26.46 20.86 7.20
N LEU A 100 26.11 21.82 8.06
CA LEU A 100 25.14 22.86 7.75
C LEU A 100 25.79 24.02 6.97
N PRO A 101 25.26 24.37 5.78
CA PRO A 101 25.69 25.54 5.05
C PRO A 101 25.53 26.84 5.85
N GLY A 102 26.42 27.80 5.61
CA GLY A 102 26.35 29.13 6.22
C GLY A 102 25.17 29.98 5.73
N ASP A 103 24.64 29.70 4.52
CA ASP A 103 23.40 30.33 4.04
C ASP A 103 22.18 29.69 4.72
N PRO A 104 21.37 30.47 5.47
CA PRO A 104 20.16 29.98 6.11
C PRO A 104 19.15 29.33 5.14
N SER A 105 19.11 29.78 3.88
CA SER A 105 18.17 29.24 2.89
C SER A 105 18.63 27.88 2.36
N GLU A 106 19.92 27.72 2.09
CA GLU A 106 20.53 26.44 1.74
C GLU A 106 20.49 25.44 2.91
N ALA A 107 20.76 25.90 4.13
CA ALA A 107 20.62 25.13 5.36
C ALA A 107 19.20 24.56 5.54
N ASN A 108 18.18 25.39 5.35
CA ASN A 108 16.78 24.93 5.43
C ASN A 108 16.45 23.90 4.34
N ARG A 109 16.92 24.11 3.11
CA ARG A 109 16.72 23.15 2.01
C ARG A 109 17.36 21.79 2.30
N LEU A 110 18.58 21.78 2.85
CA LEU A 110 19.28 20.55 3.24
C LEU A 110 18.55 19.81 4.35
N VAL A 111 18.14 20.53 5.41
CA VAL A 111 17.36 19.96 6.51
C VAL A 111 16.04 19.39 5.99
N ASP A 112 15.32 20.11 5.14
CA ASP A 112 14.06 19.64 4.55
C ASP A 112 14.23 18.36 3.73
N ALA A 113 15.29 18.26 2.93
CA ALA A 113 15.60 17.07 2.14
C ALA A 113 15.88 15.86 3.04
N GLU A 114 16.74 16.02 4.04
CA GLU A 114 17.12 14.95 4.98
C GLU A 114 15.95 14.50 5.87
N VAL A 115 15.09 15.44 6.28
CA VAL A 115 13.83 15.12 6.97
C VAL A 115 12.91 14.28 6.08
N ASN A 116 12.78 14.64 4.79
CA ASN A 116 11.95 13.90 3.86
C ASN A 116 12.46 12.45 3.68
N VAL A 117 13.77 12.25 3.63
CA VAL A 117 14.39 10.91 3.59
C VAL A 117 14.01 10.11 4.84
N ARG A 118 14.25 10.65 6.04
CA ARG A 118 13.97 9.93 7.31
C ARG A 118 12.49 9.64 7.52
N VAL A 119 11.61 10.55 7.12
CA VAL A 119 10.16 10.34 7.17
C VAL A 119 9.75 9.21 6.24
N ARG A 120 10.30 9.17 5.02
CA ARG A 120 10.08 8.09 4.06
C ARG A 120 10.56 6.75 4.62
N GLU A 121 11.76 6.68 5.16
CA GLU A 121 12.33 5.45 5.75
C GLU A 121 11.51 4.94 6.95
N THR A 122 11.08 5.85 7.83
CA THR A 122 10.24 5.52 8.97
C THR A 122 8.87 5.00 8.52
N GLY A 123 8.26 5.63 7.53
CA GLY A 123 7.00 5.18 6.91
C GLY A 123 7.13 3.80 6.29
N MET A 124 8.21 3.55 5.55
CA MET A 124 8.50 2.26 4.92
C MET A 124 8.71 1.13 5.95
N THR A 125 9.38 1.44 7.06
CA THR A 125 9.54 0.51 8.19
C THR A 125 8.20 0.20 8.84
N ALA A 126 7.38 1.22 9.11
CA ALA A 126 6.06 1.05 9.70
C ALA A 126 5.12 0.20 8.83
N ILE A 127 5.15 0.41 7.50
CA ILE A 127 4.39 -0.41 6.54
C ILE A 127 4.91 -1.85 6.52
N SER A 128 6.24 -2.04 6.46
CA SER A 128 6.82 -3.38 6.44
C SER A 128 6.43 -4.17 7.68
N ARG A 129 6.37 -3.51 8.83
CA ARG A 129 5.87 -4.11 10.08
C ARG A 129 4.38 -4.46 9.99
N ALA A 130 3.53 -3.51 9.64
CA ALA A 130 2.08 -3.74 9.54
C ALA A 130 1.74 -4.86 8.54
N VAL A 131 2.37 -4.87 7.36
CA VAL A 131 2.23 -5.94 6.38
C VAL A 131 2.66 -7.29 6.97
N SER A 132 3.73 -7.33 7.75
CA SER A 132 4.18 -8.58 8.38
C SER A 132 3.18 -9.07 9.43
N GLU A 133 2.55 -8.17 10.18
CA GLU A 133 1.46 -8.49 11.12
C GLU A 133 0.22 -8.99 10.37
N LEU A 134 -0.16 -8.38 9.25
CA LEU A 134 -1.26 -8.84 8.39
C LEU A 134 -1.02 -10.23 7.78
N VAL A 135 0.22 -10.52 7.38
CA VAL A 135 0.61 -11.85 6.90
C VAL A 135 0.52 -12.88 8.03
N LYS A 136 1.02 -12.55 9.22
CA LYS A 136 0.92 -13.43 10.40
C LYS A 136 -0.53 -13.71 10.79
N ALA A 137 -1.40 -12.72 10.64
CA ALA A 137 -2.83 -12.82 10.88
C ALA A 137 -3.59 -13.60 9.78
N GLY A 138 -2.92 -14.02 8.71
CA GLY A 138 -3.54 -14.74 7.59
C GLY A 138 -4.48 -13.88 6.74
N LEU A 139 -4.46 -12.55 6.88
CA LEU A 139 -5.37 -11.64 6.17
C LEU A 139 -4.89 -11.33 4.75
N ILE A 140 -3.57 -11.39 4.53
CA ILE A 140 -2.94 -11.26 3.22
C ILE A 140 -1.79 -12.25 3.06
N THR A 141 -1.39 -12.52 1.83
CA THR A 141 -0.10 -13.13 1.51
C THR A 141 0.80 -12.12 0.78
N ARG A 142 2.11 -12.35 0.82
CA ARG A 142 3.11 -11.49 0.17
C ARG A 142 3.99 -12.34 -0.75
N HIS A 143 4.10 -11.91 -1.99
CA HIS A 143 5.11 -12.42 -2.92
C HIS A 143 5.87 -11.25 -3.54
N TYR A 144 6.88 -11.56 -4.33
CA TYR A 144 7.77 -10.57 -4.93
C TYR A 144 7.89 -10.82 -6.43
N GLN A 145 7.79 -9.76 -7.23
CA GLN A 145 7.90 -9.80 -8.69
C GLN A 145 9.04 -8.88 -9.17
N GLY A 146 9.81 -9.31 -10.16
CA GLY A 146 10.93 -8.55 -10.75
C GLY A 146 12.06 -9.46 -11.26
N PHE A 147 12.95 -8.95 -12.12
CA PHE A 147 14.06 -9.71 -12.71
C PHE A 147 15.22 -9.88 -11.71
N PHE A 148 15.78 -11.09 -11.66
CA PHE A 148 17.02 -11.40 -10.93
C PHE A 148 18.18 -10.97 -11.83
N VAL A 149 18.93 -9.94 -11.44
CA VAL A 149 20.24 -9.64 -12.03
C VAL A 149 21.20 -9.51 -10.88
N ASP A 150 22.13 -10.45 -10.78
CA ASP A 150 23.21 -10.42 -9.79
C ASP A 150 24.00 -9.11 -9.95
N HIS A 151 24.02 -8.31 -8.88
CA HIS A 151 24.97 -7.23 -8.71
C HIS A 151 25.55 -7.38 -7.31
N GLU A 152 26.88 -7.26 -7.22
CA GLU A 152 27.67 -7.34 -5.98
C GLU A 152 27.22 -6.34 -4.89
N ASN A 153 26.36 -5.38 -5.24
CA ASN A 153 25.69 -4.49 -4.29
C ASN A 153 24.20 -4.86 -4.14
N ARG A 154 23.87 -5.67 -3.12
CA ARG A 154 22.53 -5.90 -2.52
C ARG A 154 21.30 -5.72 -3.44
N GLY A 155 20.91 -6.80 -4.11
CA GLY A 155 19.51 -7.13 -4.41
C GLY A 155 18.89 -6.39 -5.60
N ALA A 156 18.78 -7.10 -6.73
CA ALA A 156 17.88 -6.70 -7.81
C ALA A 156 16.47 -6.37 -7.26
N GLN A 157 15.92 -5.23 -7.67
CA GLN A 157 14.72 -4.58 -7.12
C GLN A 157 13.45 -5.44 -7.27
N ARG A 158 13.28 -6.43 -6.40
CA ARG A 158 12.06 -7.22 -6.28
C ARG A 158 10.95 -6.36 -5.65
N HIS A 159 9.89 -6.10 -6.41
CA HIS A 159 8.74 -5.34 -5.91
C HIS A 159 7.75 -6.24 -5.18
N ALA A 160 7.20 -5.74 -4.08
CA ALA A 160 6.22 -6.49 -3.30
C ALA A 160 4.86 -6.53 -4.03
N VAL A 161 4.23 -7.70 -4.00
CA VAL A 161 2.83 -7.89 -4.39
C VAL A 161 2.11 -8.52 -3.21
N TYR A 162 0.96 -7.96 -2.86
CA TYR A 162 0.12 -8.46 -1.79
C TYR A 162 -1.10 -9.15 -2.37
N THR A 163 -1.54 -10.25 -1.78
CA THR A 163 -2.78 -10.93 -2.18
C THR A 163 -3.71 -10.96 -0.98
N VAL A 164 -4.86 -10.31 -1.12
CA VAL A 164 -5.88 -10.20 -0.08
C VAL A 164 -6.73 -11.46 -0.12
N THR A 165 -7.02 -12.04 1.04
CA THR A 165 -7.88 -13.22 1.13
C THR A 165 -9.33 -12.92 0.71
N GLU A 166 -10.05 -13.94 0.24
CA GLU A 166 -11.44 -13.78 -0.18
C GLU A 166 -12.34 -13.28 0.95
N ALA A 167 -12.12 -13.77 2.17
CA ALA A 167 -12.81 -13.32 3.37
C ALA A 167 -12.66 -11.81 3.59
N VAL A 168 -11.43 -11.28 3.48
CA VAL A 168 -11.16 -9.85 3.61
C VAL A 168 -11.77 -9.08 2.45
N ARG A 169 -11.68 -9.58 1.22
CA ARG A 169 -12.30 -8.94 0.06
C ARG A 169 -13.81 -8.82 0.24
N ALA A 170 -14.50 -9.90 0.60
CA ALA A 170 -15.94 -9.90 0.83
C ALA A 170 -16.35 -8.92 1.95
N ALA A 171 -15.55 -8.84 3.01
CA ALA A 171 -15.84 -7.97 4.16
C ALA A 171 -15.56 -6.49 3.92
N LEU A 172 -14.52 -6.16 3.13
CA LEU A 172 -14.08 -4.78 2.85
C LEU A 172 -14.63 -4.23 1.52
N GLN A 173 -15.21 -5.09 0.67
CA GLN A 173 -15.93 -4.70 -0.55
C GLN A 173 -17.47 -4.83 -0.43
N PRO A 174 -18.15 -4.37 0.65
CA PRO A 174 -19.60 -4.36 0.64
C PRO A 174 -20.07 -3.31 -0.37
N SER A 175 -20.48 -3.80 -1.55
CA SER A 175 -21.25 -3.09 -2.59
C SER A 175 -20.76 -1.69 -2.97
N ILE A 176 -20.08 -1.58 -4.12
CA ILE A 176 -19.94 -0.37 -4.94
C ILE A 176 -21.33 0.02 -5.51
N ALA A 177 -22.33 0.17 -4.64
CA ALA A 177 -23.68 0.61 -4.98
C ALA A 177 -24.05 1.94 -4.30
N THR A 178 -23.20 2.47 -3.40
CA THR A 178 -23.46 3.75 -2.73
C THR A 178 -22.19 4.59 -2.62
N SER A 179 -21.62 4.96 -3.76
CA SER A 179 -20.95 6.27 -3.93
C SER A 179 -20.57 6.39 -5.40
N GLU A 180 -21.25 7.28 -6.11
CA GLU A 180 -20.93 7.71 -7.46
C GLU A 180 -19.50 8.28 -7.50
N ASN A 181 -18.49 7.46 -7.77
CA ASN A 181 -17.24 7.94 -8.33
C ASN A 181 -16.55 6.81 -9.11
N ARG A 182 -17.03 6.64 -10.34
CA ARG A 182 -16.50 5.73 -11.36
C ARG A 182 -15.10 6.19 -11.75
N ARG A 183 -14.06 5.72 -11.04
CA ARG A 183 -12.69 5.67 -11.59
C ARG A 183 -12.55 4.35 -12.34
N GLN A 184 -12.61 4.44 -13.67
CA GLN A 184 -12.46 3.31 -14.58
C GLN A 184 -11.17 2.52 -14.26
N PRO A 185 -11.25 1.20 -14.00
CA PRO A 185 -10.06 0.37 -13.92
C PRO A 185 -9.62 -0.06 -15.34
N TYR A 186 -8.50 0.51 -15.78
CA TYR A 186 -7.48 0.04 -16.74
C TYR A 186 -7.87 -0.80 -17.98
N ILE A 187 -7.40 -0.33 -19.16
CA ILE A 187 -7.44 -1.00 -20.46
C ILE A 187 -6.25 -1.95 -20.64
N ARG A 188 -6.53 -3.19 -21.07
CA ARG A 188 -5.56 -4.20 -21.53
C ARG A 188 -4.70 -3.63 -22.67
N GLY A 189 -3.38 -3.50 -22.47
CA GLY A 189 -2.45 -3.26 -23.57
C GLY A 189 -2.44 -4.48 -24.51
N ALA A 190 -2.92 -4.31 -25.74
CA ALA A 190 -2.79 -5.32 -26.78
C ALA A 190 -1.44 -5.11 -27.49
N HIS A 191 -0.62 -6.16 -27.51
CA HIS A 191 0.43 -6.31 -28.51
C HIS A 191 -0.20 -6.27 -29.91
N GLY A 192 0.31 -5.39 -30.77
CA GLY A 192 -0.06 -5.29 -32.18
C GLY A 192 0.56 -4.05 -32.78
N GLN A 193 1.65 -4.21 -33.53
CA GLN A 193 2.32 -3.11 -34.25
C GLN A 193 1.35 -2.40 -35.20
N PRO A 194 1.41 -1.07 -35.36
CA PRO A 194 0.78 -0.43 -36.50
C PRO A 194 1.64 -0.68 -37.74
N GLN A 195 1.15 -1.56 -38.61
CA GLN A 195 1.59 -1.69 -39.99
C GLN A 195 1.16 -0.45 -40.75
N ALA A 196 2.09 0.14 -41.51
CA ALA A 196 1.81 1.24 -42.42
C ALA A 196 0.82 0.81 -43.51
N ALA A 197 -0.21 1.63 -43.74
CA ALA A 197 -0.91 1.68 -45.03
C ALA A 197 -1.50 3.07 -45.24
N ALA A 198 -0.91 3.78 -46.20
CA ALA A 198 -1.46 4.96 -46.83
C ALA A 198 -2.72 4.63 -47.64
N ALA A 199 -3.69 5.55 -47.71
CA ALA A 199 -4.30 6.00 -48.97
C ALA A 199 -5.49 6.98 -48.75
N ARG A 200 -5.31 8.19 -49.31
CA ARG A 200 -6.24 8.97 -50.16
C ARG A 200 -7.47 9.61 -49.48
N ALA A 201 -7.55 10.96 -49.47
CA ALA A 201 -8.23 11.85 -50.44
C ALA A 201 -9.78 11.73 -50.33
N SER A 202 -10.57 12.80 -50.20
CA SER A 202 -10.65 14.05 -50.97
C SER A 202 -11.35 15.11 -50.09
N GLY A 203 -11.22 16.42 -50.28
CA GLY A 203 -11.52 17.14 -51.51
C GLY A 203 -13.03 17.35 -51.60
#